data_AF-A0A4Q5ZQE8-F1
#
_entry.id   AF-A0A4Q5ZQE8-F1
#
_cell.length_a   1.000
_cell.length_b   1.000
_cell.length_c   1.000
_cell.angle_alpha   90.00
_cell.angle_beta   90.00
_cell.angle_gamma   90.00
#
_symmetry.space_group_name_H-M   'P 1'
#
loop_
_entity.id
_entity.type
_entity.pdbx_description
1 polymer ?
#
loop_
_entity_poly.entity_id
_entity_poly.type
_entity_poly.pdbx_seq_one_letter_code
_entity_poly.pdbx_strand_id
1 'polypeptide(L)'
;MEQAFQKLEVANKEKDKILSVVAHDMRSPINSIYALADLLMMEDGLTDDQRETLGLIKTASQTSLSLSKEILESAIMMQSQELKWEEINLNELVAHSSGLLRFRAAEKGQQLVLQVPELVHMVLADRDKLQRVINNLITNAIKFSEQGKEITVLLRREADDVIISVKDQGIG
;
A
#
# COMPACT_ATOMS: atom_id res chain seq x y z
N MET A 1 -5.34 24.94 27.08
CA MET A 1 -4.83 24.43 25.79
C MET A 1 -4.46 22.96 25.90
N GLU A 2 -3.68 22.57 26.91
CA GLU A 2 -3.23 21.19 27.19
C GLU A 2 -4.38 20.19 27.42
N GLN A 3 -5.40 20.56 28.21
CA GLN A 3 -6.61 19.71 28.41
C GLN A 3 -7.45 19.53 27.14
N ALA A 4 -7.47 20.52 26.24
CA ALA A 4 -8.18 20.41 24.96
C ALA A 4 -7.41 19.48 24.01
N PHE A 5 -6.07 19.53 24.06
CA PHE A 5 -5.19 18.64 23.30
C PHE A 5 -5.33 17.18 23.76
N GLN A 6 -5.32 16.92 25.07
CA GLN A 6 -5.54 15.57 25.61
C GLN A 6 -6.92 15.00 25.25
N LYS A 7 -7.99 15.81 25.34
CA LYS A 7 -9.34 15.38 24.93
C LYS A 7 -9.40 15.04 23.44
N LEU A 8 -8.73 15.82 22.60
CA LEU A 8 -8.65 15.56 21.16
C LEU A 8 -7.89 14.27 20.86
N GLU A 9 -6.79 14.01 21.58
CA GLU A 9 -5.98 12.81 21.42
C GLU A 9 -6.73 11.53 21.82
N VAL A 10 -7.46 11.56 22.94
CA VAL A 10 -8.31 10.45 23.38
C VAL A 10 -9.43 10.18 22.37
N ALA A 11 -10.10 11.24 21.88
CA ALA A 11 -11.16 11.12 20.89
C ALA A 11 -10.64 10.54 19.56
N ASN A 12 -9.45 10.93 19.11
CA ASN A 12 -8.81 10.35 17.92
C ASN A 12 -8.49 8.86 18.14
N LYS A 13 -7.88 8.49 19.28
CA LYS A 13 -7.59 7.08 19.61
C LYS A 13 -8.84 6.21 19.63
N GLU A 14 -9.95 6.72 20.14
CA GLU A 14 -11.22 6.00 20.19
C GLU A 14 -11.85 5.83 18.79
N LYS A 15 -11.84 6.90 17.98
CA LYS A 15 -12.25 6.85 16.56
C LYS A 15 -11.44 5.81 15.78
N ASP A 16 -10.12 5.77 15.97
CA ASP A 16 -9.24 4.85 15.24
C ASP A 16 -9.46 3.41 15.68
N LYS A 17 -9.68 3.17 16.98
CA LYS A 17 -10.07 1.84 17.47
C LYS A 17 -11.37 1.36 16.85
N ILE A 18 -12.38 2.23 16.71
CA ILE A 18 -13.64 1.89 16.05
C ILE A 18 -13.39 1.55 14.58
N LEU A 19 -12.62 2.37 13.85
CA LEU A 19 -12.29 2.13 12.45
C LEU A 19 -11.55 0.80 12.24
N SER A 20 -10.63 0.46 13.14
CA SER A 20 -9.90 -0.81 13.13
C SER A 20 -10.84 -2.02 13.27
N VAL A 21 -11.75 -1.98 14.24
CA VAL A 21 -12.74 -3.05 14.47
C VAL A 21 -13.68 -3.20 13.27
N VAL A 22 -14.23 -2.08 12.78
CA VAL A 22 -15.14 -2.09 11.62
C VAL A 22 -14.43 -2.64 10.39
N ALA A 23 -13.19 -2.19 10.12
CA ALA A 23 -12.42 -2.69 8.99
C ALA A 23 -12.14 -4.19 9.08
N HIS A 24 -11.81 -4.70 10.28
CA HIS A 24 -11.60 -6.12 10.52
C HIS A 24 -12.88 -6.93 10.27
N ASP A 25 -13.99 -6.50 10.85
CA ASP A 25 -15.27 -7.22 10.77
C ASP A 25 -15.86 -7.21 9.37
N MET A 26 -15.55 -6.18 8.56
CA MET A 26 -15.93 -6.14 7.14
C MET A 26 -15.15 -7.13 6.26
N ARG A 27 -13.94 -7.58 6.63
CA ARG A 27 -13.17 -8.51 5.77
C ARG A 27 -13.87 -9.85 5.59
N SER A 28 -14.42 -10.39 6.66
CA SER A 28 -15.08 -11.69 6.65
C SER A 28 -16.24 -11.76 5.64
N PRO A 29 -17.24 -10.86 5.67
CA PRO A 29 -18.33 -10.89 4.71
C PRO A 29 -17.86 -10.60 3.27
N ILE A 30 -16.87 -9.72 3.06
CA ILE A 30 -16.36 -9.45 1.71
C ILE A 30 -15.62 -10.68 1.14
N ASN A 31 -14.82 -11.36 1.95
CA ASN A 31 -14.16 -12.62 1.57
C ASN A 31 -15.19 -13.71 1.23
N SER A 32 -16.29 -13.80 1.98
CA SER A 32 -17.37 -14.75 1.68
C SER A 32 -18.04 -14.43 0.34
N ILE A 33 -18.32 -13.16 0.04
CA ILE A 33 -18.89 -12.75 -1.27
C ILE A 33 -17.91 -13.10 -2.40
N TYR A 34 -16.62 -12.81 -2.22
CA TYR A 34 -15.59 -13.16 -3.20
C TYR A 34 -15.55 -14.68 -3.44
N ALA A 35 -15.49 -15.48 -2.36
CA ALA A 35 -15.41 -16.94 -2.46
C ALA A 35 -16.66 -17.55 -3.12
N LEU A 36 -17.86 -17.03 -2.82
CA LEU A 36 -19.09 -17.45 -3.47
C LEU A 36 -19.10 -17.11 -4.96
N ALA A 37 -18.67 -15.91 -5.34
CA ALA A 37 -18.56 -15.52 -6.74
C ALA A 37 -17.52 -16.36 -7.49
N ASP A 38 -16.39 -16.67 -6.84
CA ASP A 38 -15.33 -17.51 -7.38
C ASP A 38 -15.77 -18.96 -7.56
N LEU A 39 -16.54 -19.50 -6.59
CA LEU A 39 -17.14 -20.83 -6.68
C LEU A 39 -18.15 -20.91 -7.83
N LEU A 40 -19.06 -19.94 -7.93
CA LEU A 40 -20.07 -19.91 -9.00
C LEU A 40 -19.42 -19.80 -10.38
N MET A 41 -18.30 -19.09 -10.51
CA MET A 41 -17.54 -19.00 -11.76
C MET A 41 -16.99 -20.36 -12.25
N MET A 42 -16.90 -21.37 -11.38
CA MET A 42 -16.47 -22.73 -11.72
C MET A 42 -17.63 -23.61 -12.21
N GLU A 43 -18.89 -23.17 -12.12
CA GLU A 43 -20.03 -23.94 -12.62
C GLU A 43 -20.09 -23.92 -14.16
N ASP A 44 -20.42 -25.07 -14.73
CA ASP A 44 -20.70 -25.21 -16.15
C ASP A 44 -22.10 -24.65 -16.48
N GLY A 45 -22.24 -24.10 -17.70
CA GLY A 45 -23.55 -23.63 -18.19
C GLY A 45 -23.91 -22.18 -17.83
N LEU A 46 -22.98 -21.40 -17.27
CA LEU A 46 -23.14 -19.96 -17.12
C LEU A 46 -23.31 -19.28 -18.49
N THR A 47 -24.27 -18.36 -18.59
CA THR A 47 -24.35 -17.44 -19.72
C THR A 47 -23.22 -16.40 -19.65
N ASP A 48 -22.92 -15.76 -20.78
CA ASP A 48 -21.91 -14.68 -20.83
C ASP A 48 -22.26 -13.53 -19.86
N ASP A 49 -23.53 -13.12 -19.80
CA ASP A 49 -24.01 -12.08 -18.87
C ASP A 49 -23.81 -12.47 -17.39
N GLN A 50 -24.03 -13.75 -17.05
CA GLN A 50 -23.81 -14.25 -15.69
C GLN A 50 -22.32 -14.25 -15.34
N ARG A 51 -21.47 -14.66 -16.29
CA ARG A 51 -20.01 -14.65 -16.12
C ARG A 51 -19.48 -13.23 -15.96
N GLU A 52 -19.98 -12.27 -16.73
CA GLU A 52 -19.65 -10.85 -16.60
C GLU A 52 -20.07 -10.32 -15.22
N THR A 53 -21.31 -10.59 -14.80
CA THR A 53 -21.84 -10.17 -13.50
C THR A 53 -21.01 -10.71 -12.33
N LEU A 54 -20.63 -11.99 -12.36
CA LEU A 54 -19.75 -12.59 -11.36
C LEU A 54 -18.37 -11.94 -11.36
N GLY A 55 -17.85 -11.57 -12.53
CA GLY A 55 -16.59 -10.84 -12.67
C GLY A 55 -16.63 -9.45 -12.02
N LEU A 56 -17.75 -8.74 -12.19
CA LEU A 56 -17.98 -7.45 -11.53
C LEU A 56 -18.06 -7.60 -10.01
N ILE A 57 -18.79 -8.60 -9.51
CA ILE A 57 -18.88 -8.89 -8.07
C ILE A 57 -17.48 -9.16 -7.49
N LYS A 58 -16.71 -10.03 -8.16
CA LYS A 58 -15.35 -10.38 -7.75
C LYS A 58 -14.43 -9.17 -7.68
N THR A 59 -14.48 -8.30 -8.69
CA THR A 59 -13.73 -7.05 -8.76
C THR A 59 -14.13 -6.08 -7.65
N ALA A 60 -15.43 -5.95 -7.38
CA ALA A 60 -15.95 -5.11 -6.30
C ALA A 60 -15.53 -5.62 -4.91
N SER A 61 -15.55 -6.93 -4.68
CA SER A 61 -15.07 -7.54 -3.44
C SER A 61 -13.58 -7.32 -3.24
N GLN A 62 -12.75 -7.49 -4.27
CA GLN A 62 -11.30 -7.22 -4.19
C GLN A 62 -11.01 -5.75 -3.87
N THR A 63 -11.73 -4.84 -4.51
CA THR A 63 -11.63 -3.40 -4.24
C THR A 63 -12.00 -3.10 -2.78
N SER A 64 -13.07 -3.70 -2.28
CA SER A 64 -13.55 -3.50 -0.91
C SER A 64 -12.58 -4.06 0.13
N LEU A 65 -11.93 -5.19 -0.15
CA LEU A 65 -10.85 -5.73 0.69
C LEU A 65 -9.63 -4.81 0.73
N SER A 66 -9.27 -4.19 -0.39
CA SER A 66 -8.18 -3.19 -0.43
C SER A 66 -8.53 -2.00 0.46
N LEU A 67 -9.72 -1.44 0.34
CA LEU A 67 -10.17 -0.31 1.15
C LEU A 67 -10.23 -0.66 2.64
N SER A 68 -10.76 -1.83 3.00
CA SER A 68 -10.73 -2.33 4.39
C SER A 68 -9.30 -2.44 4.91
N LYS A 69 -8.37 -2.93 4.09
CA LYS A 69 -6.96 -2.99 4.44
C LYS A 69 -6.38 -1.60 4.69
N GLU A 70 -6.62 -0.64 3.80
CA GLU A 70 -6.18 0.75 3.92
C GLU A 70 -6.73 1.44 5.18
N ILE A 71 -8.01 1.23 5.54
CA ILE A 71 -8.61 1.79 6.75
C ILE A 71 -7.97 1.21 8.01
N LEU A 72 -7.80 -0.12 8.08
CA LEU A 72 -7.13 -0.75 9.23
C LEU A 72 -5.69 -0.23 9.36
N GLU A 73 -5.02 -0.13 8.23
CA GLU A 73 -3.66 0.37 8.10
C GLU A 73 -3.51 1.82 8.60
N SER A 74 -4.50 2.68 8.33
CA SER A 74 -4.59 4.05 8.84
C SER A 74 -4.87 4.08 10.35
N ALA A 75 -5.77 3.24 10.84
CA ALA A 75 -6.11 3.16 12.26
C ALA A 75 -4.93 2.68 13.13
N ILE A 76 -4.15 1.73 12.62
CA ILE A 76 -2.95 1.22 13.31
C ILE A 76 -1.83 2.27 13.32
N MET A 77 -1.70 3.08 12.27
CA MET A 77 -0.66 4.11 12.17
C MET A 77 -0.82 5.24 13.21
N MET A 78 -2.03 5.45 13.73
CA MET A 78 -2.33 6.51 14.71
C MET A 78 -2.32 6.01 16.17
N GLN A 79 -2.33 4.70 16.40
CA GLN A 79 -1.94 4.17 17.70
C GLN A 79 -0.43 4.33 17.86
N SER A 80 0.00 4.91 18.99
CA SER A 80 1.39 5.05 19.38
C SER A 80 2.05 3.68 19.52
N GLN A 81 2.42 3.06 18.41
CA GLN A 81 3.28 1.91 18.39
C GLN A 81 4.71 2.42 18.58
N GLU A 82 5.41 1.90 19.58
CA GLU A 82 6.84 2.15 19.73
C GLU A 82 7.55 1.78 18.43
N LEU A 83 8.30 2.74 17.89
CA LEU A 83 9.13 2.52 16.71
C LEU A 83 10.26 1.57 17.08
N LYS A 84 10.45 0.53 16.27
CA LYS A 84 11.61 -0.36 16.42
C LYS A 84 12.80 0.25 15.69
N TRP A 85 13.53 1.10 16.39
CA TRP A 85 14.72 1.75 15.83
C TRP A 85 15.85 0.73 15.63
N GLU A 86 16.27 0.56 14.39
CA GLU A 86 17.44 -0.24 14.00
C GLU A 86 18.23 0.47 12.90
N GLU A 87 19.52 0.14 12.76
CA GLU A 87 20.35 0.63 11.66
C GLU A 87 19.99 -0.11 10.37
N ILE A 88 19.62 0.65 9.33
CA ILE A 88 19.10 0.09 8.08
C ILE A 88 19.93 0.62 6.91
N ASN A 89 20.32 -0.30 6.03
CA ASN A 89 20.83 0.02 4.71
C ASN A 89 19.66 0.40 3.78
N LEU A 90 19.50 1.69 3.49
CA LEU A 90 18.42 2.18 2.62
C LEU A 90 18.57 1.70 1.18
N ASN A 91 19.79 1.53 0.69
CA ASN A 91 20.02 1.08 -0.68
C ASN A 91 19.43 -0.33 -0.87
N GLU A 92 19.67 -1.23 0.09
CA GLU A 92 19.08 -2.57 0.11
C GLU A 92 17.55 -2.54 0.24
N LEU A 93 17.04 -1.70 1.15
CA LEU A 93 15.60 -1.61 1.39
C LEU A 93 14.84 -1.15 0.14
N VAL A 94 15.32 -0.07 -0.50
CA VAL A 94 14.71 0.49 -1.72
C VAL A 94 14.88 -0.47 -2.89
N ALA A 95 16.03 -1.14 -3.01
CA ALA A 95 16.26 -2.15 -4.03
C ALA A 95 15.32 -3.35 -3.90
N HIS A 96 15.09 -3.82 -2.67
CA HIS A 96 14.18 -4.91 -2.39
C HIS A 96 12.73 -4.55 -2.77
N SER A 97 12.23 -3.40 -2.30
CA SER A 97 10.89 -2.90 -2.63
C SER A 97 10.69 -2.71 -4.14
N SER A 98 11.68 -2.14 -4.82
CA SER A 98 11.65 -1.93 -6.27
C SER A 98 11.67 -3.26 -7.03
N GLY A 99 12.46 -4.23 -6.58
CA GLY A 99 12.53 -5.56 -7.17
C GLY A 99 11.20 -6.31 -7.11
N LEU A 100 10.53 -6.28 -5.95
CA LEU A 100 9.21 -6.92 -5.76
C LEU A 100 8.13 -6.31 -6.66
N LEU A 101 8.15 -4.99 -6.86
CA LEU A 101 7.09 -4.28 -7.59
C LEU A 101 7.37 -4.12 -9.08
N ARG A 102 8.59 -4.44 -9.54
CA ARG A 102 8.97 -4.42 -10.96
C ARG A 102 8.09 -5.31 -11.82
N PHE A 103 7.72 -6.49 -11.32
CA PHE A 103 6.84 -7.40 -12.05
C PHE A 103 5.46 -6.78 -12.28
N ARG A 104 4.86 -6.16 -11.26
CA ARG A 104 3.55 -5.49 -11.37
C ARG A 104 3.56 -4.30 -12.33
N ALA A 105 4.65 -3.52 -12.36
CA ALA A 105 4.82 -2.47 -13.34
C ALA A 105 4.87 -3.07 -14.77
N ALA A 106 5.61 -4.16 -14.95
CA ALA A 106 5.73 -4.84 -16.25
C ALA A 106 4.40 -5.45 -16.73
N GLU A 107 3.55 -5.97 -15.84
CA GLU A 107 2.20 -6.44 -16.20
C GLU A 107 1.32 -5.32 -16.79
N LYS A 108 1.54 -4.08 -16.35
CA LYS A 108 0.94 -2.87 -16.93
C LYS A 108 1.75 -2.26 -18.07
N GLY A 109 2.79 -2.92 -18.57
CA GLY A 109 3.67 -2.37 -19.60
C GLY A 109 4.40 -1.08 -19.19
N GLN A 110 4.55 -0.84 -17.88
CA GLN A 110 5.30 0.30 -17.33
C GLN A 110 6.74 -0.13 -17.03
N GLN A 111 7.67 0.83 -17.03
CA GLN A 111 9.06 0.59 -16.69
C GLN A 111 9.38 1.15 -15.30
N LEU A 112 9.76 0.28 -14.36
CA LEU A 112 10.25 0.72 -13.04
C LEU A 112 11.78 0.79 -13.03
N VAL A 113 12.31 2.01 -12.90
CA VAL A 113 13.75 2.29 -12.86
C VAL A 113 14.16 2.65 -11.44
N LEU A 114 15.24 2.04 -10.97
CA LEU A 114 15.84 2.33 -9.67
C LEU A 114 17.15 3.07 -9.87
N GLN A 115 17.29 4.22 -9.22
CA GLN A 115 18.49 5.04 -9.18
C GLN A 115 18.94 5.16 -7.72
N VAL A 116 20.00 4.41 -7.38
CA VAL A 116 20.63 4.46 -6.06
C VAL A 116 22.11 4.81 -6.22
N PRO A 117 22.69 5.64 -5.35
CA PRO A 117 24.11 5.93 -5.38
C PRO A 117 24.91 4.70 -4.96
N GLU A 118 26.18 4.64 -5.36
CA GLU A 118 27.10 3.58 -4.92
C GLU A 118 27.40 3.67 -3.41
N LEU A 119 27.31 4.88 -2.85
CA LEU A 119 27.49 5.09 -1.41
C LEU A 119 26.32 4.48 -0.64
N VAL A 120 26.63 3.66 0.36
CA VAL A 120 25.65 3.05 1.26
C VAL A 120 25.10 4.11 2.22
N HIS A 121 23.77 4.19 2.31
CA HIS A 121 23.07 5.06 3.26
C HIS A 121 22.56 4.24 4.43
N MET A 122 23.25 4.36 5.58
CA MET A 122 22.80 3.81 6.85
C MET A 122 21.96 4.85 7.58
N VAL A 123 20.75 4.48 8.01
CA VAL A 123 19.87 5.33 8.81
C VAL A 123 19.30 4.57 9.99
N LEU A 124 19.01 5.28 11.08
CA LEU A 124 18.25 4.72 12.20
C LEU A 124 16.76 4.90 11.90
N ALA A 125 16.03 3.81 11.67
CA ALA A 125 14.59 3.84 11.40
C ALA A 125 13.91 2.52 11.81
N ASP A 126 12.58 2.49 11.71
CA ASP A 126 11.79 1.24 11.77
C ASP A 126 11.68 0.67 10.36
N ARG A 127 12.35 -0.47 10.13
CA ARG A 127 12.49 -1.07 8.80
C ARG A 127 11.16 -1.41 8.16
N ASP A 128 10.27 -2.05 8.91
CA ASP A 128 8.99 -2.51 8.40
C ASP A 128 8.09 -1.33 8.04
N LYS A 129 8.07 -0.29 8.89
CA LYS A 129 7.31 0.94 8.62
C LYS A 129 7.86 1.69 7.41
N LEU A 130 9.18 1.83 7.30
CA LEU A 130 9.79 2.51 6.16
C LEU A 130 9.58 1.73 4.85
N GLN A 131 9.74 0.41 4.87
CA GLN A 131 9.45 -0.47 3.73
C GLN A 131 8.01 -0.30 3.25
N ARG A 132 7.06 -0.19 4.19
CA ARG A 132 5.65 0.03 3.88
C ARG A 132 5.41 1.38 3.21
N VAL A 133 6.04 2.46 3.68
CA VAL A 133 5.96 3.77 3.03
C VAL A 133 6.49 3.69 1.59
N ILE A 134 7.68 3.12 1.40
CA ILE A 134 8.29 2.97 0.06
C ILE A 134 7.38 2.16 -0.87
N ASN A 135 6.87 1.01 -0.40
CA ASN A 135 5.97 0.16 -1.17
C ASN A 135 4.70 0.92 -1.57
N ASN A 136 4.09 1.66 -0.65
CA ASN A 136 2.87 2.42 -0.93
C ASN A 136 3.09 3.49 -2.01
N LEU A 137 4.20 4.21 -1.95
CA LEU A 137 4.55 5.20 -2.98
C LEU A 137 4.73 4.54 -4.35
N ILE A 138 5.47 3.44 -4.44
CA ILE A 138 5.68 2.71 -5.70
C ILE A 138 4.37 2.12 -6.23
N THR A 139 3.53 1.54 -5.37
CA THR A 139 2.24 1.01 -5.82
C THR A 139 1.30 2.10 -6.31
N ASN A 140 1.34 3.29 -5.69
CA ASN A 140 0.57 4.43 -6.17
C ASN A 140 1.06 4.89 -7.53
N ALA A 141 2.37 5.01 -7.73
CA ALA A 141 2.96 5.30 -9.03
C ALA A 141 2.52 4.30 -10.12
N ILE A 142 2.55 2.99 -9.83
CA ILE A 142 2.07 1.93 -10.76
C ILE A 142 0.57 2.03 -11.00
N LYS A 143 -0.20 2.40 -9.98
CA LYS A 143 -1.66 2.55 -10.07
C LYS A 143 -2.05 3.70 -10.99
N PHE A 144 -1.39 4.85 -10.87
CA PHE A 144 -1.82 6.11 -11.47
C PHE A 144 -1.03 6.53 -12.72
N SER A 145 0.16 5.97 -12.96
CA SER A 145 0.91 6.26 -14.19
C SER A 145 0.27 5.61 -15.42
N GLU A 146 0.35 6.27 -16.57
CA GLU A 146 -0.13 5.74 -17.85
C GLU A 146 0.67 4.49 -18.29
N GLN A 147 0.07 3.70 -19.18
CA GLN A 147 0.72 2.55 -19.80
C GLN A 147 1.96 2.98 -20.60
N GLY A 148 3.04 2.20 -20.57
CA GLY A 148 4.27 2.52 -21.32
C GLY A 148 5.15 3.62 -20.73
N LYS A 149 4.76 4.20 -19.58
CA LYS A 149 5.55 5.24 -18.92
C LYS A 149 6.58 4.67 -17.96
N GLU A 150 7.63 5.47 -17.75
CA GLU A 150 8.67 5.19 -16.76
C GLU A 150 8.27 5.74 -15.39
N ILE A 151 8.45 4.91 -14.36
CA ILE A 151 8.40 5.24 -12.95
C ILE A 151 9.82 5.18 -12.40
N THR A 152 10.32 6.27 -11.85
CA THR A 152 11.69 6.37 -11.32
C THR A 152 11.66 6.39 -9.79
N VAL A 153 12.35 5.44 -9.16
CA VAL A 153 12.65 5.45 -7.72
C VAL A 153 14.07 5.95 -7.53
N LEU A 154 14.23 7.09 -6.87
CA LEU A 154 15.52 7.73 -6.63
C LEU A 154 15.81 7.78 -5.14
N LEU A 155 17.03 7.37 -4.78
CA LEU A 155 17.63 7.58 -3.47
C LEU A 155 18.76 8.60 -3.64
N ARG A 156 18.81 9.65 -2.83
CA ARG A 156 19.94 10.60 -2.84
C ARG A 156 20.18 11.17 -1.45
N ARG A 157 21.42 11.59 -1.18
CA ARG A 157 21.76 12.35 0.02
C ARG A 157 21.64 13.84 -0.26
N GLU A 158 21.02 14.58 0.65
CA GLU A 158 21.00 16.04 0.66
C GLU A 158 21.46 16.53 2.04
N ALA A 159 22.69 17.04 2.11
CA ALA A 159 23.33 17.46 3.36
C ALA A 159 23.29 16.34 4.44
N ASP A 160 22.52 16.59 5.50
CA ASP A 160 22.35 15.69 6.65
C ASP A 160 21.21 14.68 6.46
N ASP A 161 20.40 14.84 5.40
CA ASP A 161 19.23 14.02 5.12
C ASP A 161 19.46 13.03 3.95
N VAL A 162 18.63 11.98 3.94
CA VAL A 162 18.51 11.07 2.81
C VAL A 162 17.10 11.17 2.25
N ILE A 163 17.01 11.44 0.95
CA ILE A 163 15.75 11.62 0.24
C ILE A 163 15.46 10.38 -0.60
N ILE A 164 14.26 9.84 -0.40
CA ILE A 164 13.65 8.83 -1.26
C ILE A 164 12.55 9.54 -2.04
N SER A 165 12.63 9.53 -3.37
CA SER A 165 11.57 10.07 -4.23
C SER A 165 11.10 9.02 -5.22
N VAL A 166 9.79 8.89 -5.36
CA VAL A 166 9.15 8.11 -6.42
C VAL A 166 8.53 9.12 -7.38
N LYS A 167 8.99 9.09 -8.63
CA LYS A 167 8.49 9.93 -9.71
C LYS A 167 7.70 9.06 -10.68
N ASP A 168 6.48 9.47 -10.98
CA ASP A 168 5.66 8.86 -12.00
C ASP A 168 5.18 9.89 -13.03
N GLN A 169 4.43 9.42 -14.02
CA GLN A 169 3.82 10.23 -15.07
C GLN A 169 2.31 10.00 -15.09
N GLY A 170 1.68 10.08 -13.92
CA GLY A 170 0.23 10.02 -13.75
C GLY A 170 -0.45 11.37 -13.93
N ILE A 171 -1.70 11.43 -13.46
CA ILE A 171 -2.59 12.60 -13.59
C ILE A 171 -2.21 13.78 -12.68
N GLY A 172 -1.17 13.66 -11.85
CA GLY A 172 -0.71 14.68 -10.90
C GLY A 172 0.58 14.30 -10.19
#